data_AF-A0A6I2VDH2-F1
#
_entry.id   AF-A0A6I2VDH2-F1
#
_cell.length_a   1.000
_cell.length_b   1.000
_cell.length_c   1.000
_cell.angle_alpha   90.00
_cell.angle_beta   90.00
_cell.angle_gamma   90.00
#
_symmetry.space_group_name_H-M   'P 1'
#
loop_
_entity.id
_entity.type
_entity.pdbx_description
1 polymer ?
#
loop_
_entity_poly.entity_id
_entity_poly.type
_entity_poly.pdbx_seq_one_letter_code
_entity_poly.pdbx_strand_id
1 'polypeptide(L)'
;MASSRAAPRRRMLVIVNPYATSVDRRMRDLVMAALSSRYELAVADTTAPGHAGELAAAAAGDGTEVVATLGGDGTLNEAAAALAASGVPVYPLPGGSQNVFA
;
A
#
# COMPACT_ATOMS: atom_id res chain seq x y z
N MET A 1 8.55 -31.74 20.32
CA MET A 1 8.39 -30.28 20.19
C MET A 1 8.00 -29.97 18.76
N ALA A 2 6.71 -29.74 18.50
CA ALA A 2 6.22 -29.43 17.16
C ALA A 2 6.53 -27.96 16.84
N SER A 3 7.41 -27.74 15.87
CA SER A 3 7.67 -26.41 15.32
C SER A 3 6.43 -25.94 14.58
N SER A 4 5.70 -24.98 15.16
CA SER A 4 4.62 -24.28 14.46
C SER A 4 5.24 -23.49 13.30
N ARG A 5 5.15 -24.03 12.08
CA ARG A 5 5.48 -23.25 10.89
C ARG A 5 4.33 -22.27 10.69
N ALA A 6 4.53 -21.02 11.09
CA ALA A 6 3.63 -19.95 10.72
C ALA A 6 3.43 -20.01 9.20
N ALA A 7 2.17 -19.97 8.73
CA ALA A 7 1.90 -19.89 7.31
C ALA A 7 2.67 -18.70 6.72
N PRO A 8 3.23 -18.81 5.50
CA PRO A 8 3.95 -17.69 4.89
C PRO A 8 3.03 -16.48 4.86
N ARG A 9 3.51 -15.37 5.41
CA ARG A 9 2.77 -14.11 5.40
C ARG A 9 2.76 -13.58 3.97
N ARG A 10 1.61 -13.11 3.52
CA ARG A 10 1.51 -12.53 2.17
C ARG A 10 2.38 -11.29 2.04
N ARG A 11 2.99 -11.09 0.88
CA ARG A 11 3.83 -9.91 0.59
C ARG A 11 2.95 -8.71 0.22
N MET A 12 3.15 -7.60 0.92
CA MET A 12 2.35 -6.40 0.76
C MET A 12 3.23 -5.16 0.61
N LEU A 13 2.92 -4.33 -0.38
CA LEU A 13 3.49 -2.99 -0.53
C LEU A 13 2.50 -1.93 -0.04
N VAL A 14 2.96 -1.01 0.79
CA VAL A 14 2.22 0.22 1.13
C VAL A 14 2.89 1.40 0.45
N ILE A 15 2.18 2.03 -0.49
CA ILE A 15 2.59 3.26 -1.19
C ILE A 15 2.05 4.44 -0.40
N VAL A 16 2.94 5.29 0.12
CA VAL A 16 2.59 6.44 0.96
C VAL A 16 2.81 7.71 0.16
N ASN A 17 1.80 8.59 0.10
CA ASN A 17 2.00 9.96 -0.36
C ASN A 17 2.16 10.88 0.86
N PRO A 18 3.40 11.24 1.27
CA PRO A 18 3.64 12.05 2.46
C PRO A 18 3.14 13.50 2.30
N TYR A 19 2.82 13.94 1.09
CA TYR A 19 2.31 15.27 0.79
C TYR A 19 0.78 15.35 0.77
N ALA A 20 0.08 14.21 0.89
CA ALA A 20 -1.36 14.20 1.00
C ALA A 20 -1.79 14.86 2.32
N THR A 21 -2.76 15.79 2.24
CA THR A 21 -3.22 16.62 3.36
C THR A 21 -3.73 15.84 4.57
N SER A 22 -4.08 14.58 4.34
CA SER A 22 -4.67 13.69 5.32
C SER A 22 -3.65 12.78 6.00
N VAL A 23 -2.46 12.61 5.44
CA VAL A 23 -1.46 11.67 5.98
C VAL A 23 -0.65 12.37 7.05
N ASP A 24 -0.89 12.03 8.32
CA ASP A 24 0.00 12.37 9.43
C ASP A 24 0.88 11.18 9.85
N ARG A 25 1.98 11.48 10.56
CA ARG A 25 2.93 10.44 11.00
C ARG A 25 2.29 9.39 11.92
N ARG A 26 1.35 9.80 12.78
CA ARG A 26 0.72 8.91 13.75
C ARG A 26 -0.17 7.88 13.06
N MET A 27 -0.95 8.31 12.06
CA MET A 27 -1.76 7.42 11.24
C MET A 27 -0.88 6.45 10.46
N ARG A 28 0.20 6.94 9.85
CA ARG A 28 1.20 6.08 9.17
C ARG A 28 1.72 5.00 10.12
N ASP A 29 2.20 5.38 11.30
CA ASP A 29 2.78 4.43 12.26
C ASP A 29 1.75 3.38 12.73
N LEU A 30 0.51 3.79 12.99
CA LEU A 30 -0.60 2.88 13.35
C LEU A 30 -0.88 1.87 12.25
N VAL A 31 -0.96 2.32 11.00
CA VAL A 31 -1.19 1.48 9.82
C VAL A 31 -0.05 0.46 9.67
N MET A 32 1.21 0.91 9.75
CA MET A 32 2.36 0.01 9.58
C MET A 32 2.44 -1.02 10.71
N ALA A 33 2.16 -0.62 11.96
CA ALA A 33 2.09 -1.54 13.09
C ALA A 33 1.00 -2.60 12.91
N ALA A 34 -0.19 -2.21 12.45
CA ALA A 34 -1.30 -3.14 12.22
C ALA A 34 -0.97 -4.15 11.10
N LEU A 35 -0.41 -3.69 9.98
CA LEU A 35 -0.16 -4.52 8.80
C LEU A 35 1.07 -5.42 8.96
N SER A 36 2.14 -4.94 9.60
CA SER A 36 3.37 -5.73 9.83
C SER A 36 3.14 -6.97 10.70
N SER A 37 2.03 -7.03 11.45
CA SER A 37 1.63 -8.22 12.21
C SER A 37 1.04 -9.34 11.33
N ARG A 38 0.58 -9.03 10.11
CA ARG A 38 -0.16 -9.94 9.22
C ARG A 38 0.55 -10.20 7.88
N TYR A 39 1.33 -9.24 7.41
CA TYR A 39 1.99 -9.27 6.10
C TYR A 39 3.51 -9.20 6.23
N GLU A 40 4.21 -9.65 5.20
CA GLU A 40 5.59 -9.23 4.94
C GLU A 40 5.51 -7.86 4.26
N LEU A 41 5.78 -6.81 5.03
CA LEU A 41 5.43 -5.44 4.65
C LEU A 41 6.63 -4.69 4.06
N ALA A 42 6.46 -4.17 2.85
CA ALA A 42 7.31 -3.14 2.26
C ALA A 42 6.57 -1.79 2.27
N VAL A 43 7.33 -0.70 2.42
CA VAL A 43 6.79 0.67 2.42
C VAL A 43 7.60 1.52 1.46
N ALA A 44 6.92 2.25 0.58
CA ALA A 44 7.56 3.17 -0.35
C ALA A 44 6.84 4.53 -0.34
N ASP A 45 7.62 5.60 -0.20
CA ASP A 45 7.10 6.96 -0.22
C ASP A 45 7.15 7.49 -1.66
N THR A 46 6.05 8.11 -2.13
CA THR A 46 6.04 8.81 -3.42
C THR A 46 6.83 10.11 -3.32
N THR A 47 7.38 10.53 -4.44
CA THR A 47 8.28 11.70 -4.53
C THR A 47 7.83 12.71 -5.58
N ALA A 48 6.95 12.31 -6.49
CA ALA A 48 6.41 13.13 -7.57
C ALA A 48 5.07 12.54 -8.06
N PRO A 49 4.25 13.31 -8.81
CA PRO A 49 3.08 12.79 -9.52
C PRO A 49 3.46 11.62 -10.44
N GLY A 50 2.59 10.61 -10.54
CA GLY A 50 2.82 9.39 -11.32
C GLY A 50 3.67 8.32 -10.63
N HIS A 51 4.45 8.68 -9.60
CA HIS A 51 5.36 7.74 -8.93
C HIS A 51 4.60 6.60 -8.21
N ALA A 52 3.34 6.79 -7.79
CA ALA A 52 2.57 5.69 -7.22
C ALA A 52 2.31 4.58 -8.25
N GLY A 53 2.09 4.94 -9.51
CA GLY A 53 1.92 3.98 -10.61
C GLY A 53 3.21 3.22 -10.91
N GLU A 54 4.36 3.91 -10.90
CA GLU A 54 5.67 3.29 -11.10
C GLU A 54 5.98 2.24 -10.00
N LEU A 55 5.74 2.59 -8.74
CA LEU A 55 5.91 1.69 -7.60
C LEU A 55 4.98 0.48 -7.69
N ALA A 56 3.72 0.70 -8.05
CA ALA A 56 2.74 -0.39 -8.18
C ALA A 56 3.06 -1.33 -9.35
N ALA A 57 3.51 -0.80 -10.49
CA ALA A 57 3.94 -1.60 -11.63
C ALA A 57 5.17 -2.46 -11.30
N ALA A 58 6.13 -1.91 -10.54
CA ALA A 58 7.29 -2.67 -10.06
C ALA A 58 6.86 -3.81 -9.12
N ALA A 59 5.93 -3.54 -8.19
CA ALA A 59 5.40 -4.53 -7.26
C ALA A 59 4.70 -5.70 -7.97
N ALA A 60 3.95 -5.42 -9.04
CA ALA A 60 3.30 -6.47 -9.83
C ALA A 60 4.29 -7.49 -10.44
N GLY A 61 5.54 -7.07 -10.69
CA GLY A 61 6.59 -7.94 -11.22
C GLY A 61 7.46 -8.64 -10.17
N ASP A 62 7.37 -8.25 -8.89
CA ASP A 62 8.33 -8.69 -7.86
C ASP A 62 7.80 -9.75 -6.89
N GLY A 63 6.59 -10.26 -7.14
CA GLY A 63 5.92 -11.23 -6.26
C GLY A 63 5.17 -10.59 -5.09
N THR A 64 4.88 -9.28 -5.14
CA THR A 64 3.91 -8.64 -4.27
C THR A 64 2.51 -9.17 -4.55
N GLU A 65 1.79 -9.56 -3.50
CA GLU A 65 0.45 -10.16 -3.62
C GLU A 65 -0.66 -9.14 -3.37
N VAL A 66 -0.35 -8.01 -2.72
CA VAL A 66 -1.30 -6.95 -2.39
C VAL A 66 -0.59 -5.60 -2.37
N VAL A 67 -1.22 -4.58 -2.94
CA VAL A 67 -0.78 -3.18 -2.79
C VAL A 67 -1.80 -2.42 -1.97
N ALA A 68 -1.35 -1.54 -1.09
CA ALA A 68 -2.21 -0.54 -0.46
C ALA A 68 -1.67 0.86 -0.65
N THR A 69 -2.57 1.84 -0.66
CA THR A 69 -2.22 3.25 -0.76
C THR A 69 -2.58 3.98 0.53
N LEU A 70 -1.66 4.80 1.04
CA LEU A 70 -1.90 5.75 2.12
C LEU A 70 -1.66 7.15 1.56
N GLY A 71 -2.74 7.78 1.10
CA GLY A 71 -2.71 9.06 0.37
C GLY A 71 -4.12 9.51 0.02
N GLY A 72 -4.24 10.32 -1.04
CA GLY A 72 -5.54 10.72 -1.60
C GLY A 72 -5.93 9.93 -2.85
N ASP A 73 -7.07 10.29 -3.45
CA ASP A 73 -7.63 9.62 -4.64
C ASP A 73 -6.65 9.58 -5.83
N GLY A 74 -5.82 10.61 -6.02
CA GLY A 74 -4.81 10.62 -7.07
C GLY A 74 -3.79 9.47 -6.92
N THR A 75 -3.32 9.22 -5.70
CA THR A 75 -2.40 8.12 -5.39
C THR A 75 -3.05 6.76 -5.61
N LEU A 76 -4.33 6.61 -5.22
CA LEU A 76 -5.10 5.40 -5.49
C LEU A 76 -5.27 5.18 -7.01
N ASN A 77 -5.66 6.21 -7.74
CA ASN A 77 -5.93 6.12 -9.18
C ASN A 77 -4.67 5.74 -9.96
N GLU A 78 -3.53 6.35 -9.64
CA GLU A 78 -2.23 6.00 -10.24
C GLU A 78 -1.87 4.52 -10.00
N ALA A 79 -1.97 4.04 -8.76
CA ALA A 79 -1.68 2.66 -8.42
C ALA A 79 -2.68 1.68 -9.08
N ALA A 80 -3.98 1.98 -9.05
CA ALA A 80 -5.02 1.17 -9.64
C ALA A 80 -4.85 1.03 -11.16
N ALA A 81 -4.54 2.14 -11.84
CA ALA A 81 -4.29 2.14 -13.29
C ALA A 81 -3.09 1.24 -13.65
N ALA A 82 -2.01 1.30 -12.88
CA ALA A 82 -0.83 0.45 -13.10
C ALA A 82 -1.12 -1.04 -12.83
N LEU A 83 -2.01 -1.35 -11.90
CA LEU A 83 -2.32 -2.73 -11.50
C LEU A 83 -3.48 -3.37 -12.28
N ALA A 84 -4.22 -2.62 -13.09
CA ALA A 84 -5.43 -3.07 -13.77
C ALA A 84 -5.25 -4.37 -14.59
N ALA A 85 -4.06 -4.62 -15.15
CA ALA A 85 -3.74 -5.84 -15.89
C ALA A 85 -2.93 -6.88 -15.11
N SER A 86 -2.54 -6.59 -13.86
CA SER A 86 -1.62 -7.41 -13.06
C SER A 86 -2.31 -8.52 -12.25
N GLY A 87 -3.62 -8.38 -11.97
CA GLY A 87 -4.34 -9.24 -11.03
C GLY A 87 -3.99 -9.01 -9.55
N VAL A 88 -3.03 -8.13 -9.24
CA VAL A 88 -2.70 -7.74 -7.87
C VAL A 88 -3.74 -6.74 -7.37
N PRO A 89 -4.47 -7.03 -6.28
CA PRO A 89 -5.46 -6.12 -5.72
C PRO A 89 -4.80 -4.88 -5.11
N VAL A 90 -5.52 -3.76 -5.22
CA VAL A 90 -5.16 -2.50 -4.55
C VAL A 90 -6.20 -2.13 -3.50
N TYR A 91 -5.74 -1.71 -2.32
CA TYR A 91 -6.60 -1.26 -1.22
C TYR A 91 -6.30 0.18 -0.82
N PRO A 92 -7.26 1.11 -0.88
CA PRO A 92 -7.09 2.42 -0.26
C PRO A 92 -7.17 2.31 1.26
N LEU A 93 -6.17 2.84 1.96
CA LEU A 93 -6.20 2.98 3.41
C LEU A 93 -6.74 4.36 3.77
N PRO A 94 -7.65 4.45 4.75
CA PRO A 94 -8.25 5.71 5.12
C PRO A 94 -7.19 6.66 5.69
N GLY A 95 -6.93 7.75 4.96
CA GLY A 95 -5.99 8.79 5.34
C GLY A 95 -6.65 10.00 6.01
N GLY A 96 -7.86 10.42 5.63
CA GLY A 96 -8.55 11.56 6.26
C GLY A 96 -9.83 12.02 5.54
N SER A 97 -10.40 13.15 6.00
CA SER A 97 -11.84 13.51 6.01
C SER A 97 -12.61 13.56 4.68
N GLN A 98 -11.98 13.35 3.53
CA GLN A 98 -12.66 13.23 2.24
C GLN A 98 -12.12 11.99 1.53
N ASN A 99 -12.74 10.85 1.82
CA ASN A 99 -12.70 9.69 0.95
C ASN A 99 -13.97 9.73 0.11
N VAL A 100 -13.86 10.07 -1.17
CA VAL A 100 -15.00 9.94 -2.10
C VAL A 100 -15.13 8.47 -2.59
N PHE A 101 -14.11 7.64 -2.33
CA PHE A 101 -14.04 6.22 -2.72
C PHE A 101 -13.92 5.20 -1.58
N ALA A 102 -13.80 5.60 -0.31
CA ALA A 102 -13.75 4.67 0.84
C ALA A 102 -15.05 4.67 1.64
#